data_AF-A0A3L7QCK0-F1
#
_entry.id   AF-A0A3L7QCK0-F1
#
_cell.length_a   1.000
_cell.length_b   1.000
_cell.length_c   1.000
_cell.angle_alpha   90.00
_cell.angle_beta   90.00
_cell.angle_gamma   90.00
#
_symmetry.space_group_name_H-M   'P 1'
#
loop_
_entity.id
_entity.type
_entity.pdbx_description
1 polymer ?
#
loop_
_entity_poly.entity_id
_entity_poly.type
_entity_poly.pdbx_seq_one_letter_code
_entity_poly.pdbx_strand_id
1 'polypeptide(L)'
;MNDMKNRVFPRWMNVLCLAAGTLASLSTGQPSLPAAEPVPSATRFIDHSLLIAPEFPCTWPTHPFPRFQITHQRVIGPDSPYNIDTLLIDGNTGTQLDVPPHSVARPELKREKSGPFGLSFTDKIEAWQFGGEACVVDIRDLLDQAGNGISPLVKPIHIERFEKQHRQIGYGDVVLFRSGYSDKYYRPFPEGLRFIADVVDRKAPGYPDPDPECMEFLGKRGVLNLATDSASMGPMPDLAEPTHYAGLKYGMIWTESATNFGDLPATGAFYINLGPKHQDGPYGAGRAFSIVGGDLPKQLIEACKAKRAVDISPTLAANLPLTHPGFTTGQHRQVYLKIDFLYSEYLDMWHHTHLMDAMTGTHLVPPSFALPPKDAQPVYSPEVRGWLAEYEQKYGLRGTSSLTTDKVPLDWTCGDVRVIDVTSLVESVDRAKSTGAPVSPEITVGHIQADEKTHGALKAGEVVLFRTGHLDTHLKPSPDDKGVWADPLSGKSEGWPALGADAVVYLKSKKIRCVGTDAPDLGGVDPKRALMTYWALGSNEMVGVEFLNNLGAVKPGGYFLFAALKIRNCHGGPGRAIVIGL
;
A
#
# COMPACT_ATOMS: atom_id res chain seq x y z
N MET A 1 54.31 35.05 8.34
CA MET A 1 55.57 35.82 8.50
C MET A 1 56.19 35.94 7.11
N ASN A 2 56.45 37.17 6.65
CA ASN A 2 56.89 37.62 5.32
C ASN A 2 55.88 37.40 4.17
N ASP A 3 55.02 38.35 3.77
CA ASP A 3 55.18 39.75 3.32
C ASP A 3 55.32 39.86 1.79
N MET A 4 54.29 40.46 1.16
CA MET A 4 54.42 41.23 -0.07
C MET A 4 53.22 42.19 -0.19
N LYS A 5 53.48 43.46 0.08
CA LYS A 5 52.66 44.62 -0.25
C LYS A 5 53.09 45.24 -1.58
N ASN A 6 52.13 45.83 -2.32
CA ASN A 6 52.16 47.14 -3.00
C ASN A 6 51.05 47.17 -4.07
N ARG A 7 50.35 48.25 -4.47
CA ARG A 7 50.12 49.66 -4.06
C ARG A 7 49.02 50.21 -5.04
N VAL A 8 47.96 50.86 -4.55
CA VAL A 8 47.55 52.29 -4.76
C VAL A 8 46.79 52.69 -6.07
N PHE A 9 45.47 52.99 -5.92
CA PHE A 9 44.56 54.13 -6.35
C PHE A 9 44.66 54.86 -7.74
N PRO A 10 43.70 55.74 -8.20
CA PRO A 10 42.40 56.22 -7.66
C PRO A 10 41.17 56.43 -8.63
N ARG A 11 39.98 56.61 -8.00
CA ARG A 11 38.75 57.48 -8.17
C ARG A 11 38.43 58.32 -9.45
N TRP A 12 37.18 58.85 -9.43
CA TRP A 12 36.45 59.84 -10.29
C TRP A 12 35.59 59.19 -11.41
N MET A 13 34.30 59.47 -11.65
CA MET A 13 33.54 60.73 -11.58
C MET A 13 32.01 60.49 -11.58
N ASN A 14 31.25 61.34 -10.88
CA ASN A 14 29.78 61.43 -10.89
C ASN A 14 29.27 62.20 -12.12
N VAL A 15 28.07 61.86 -12.61
CA VAL A 15 27.21 62.77 -13.40
C VAL A 15 25.79 62.71 -12.82
N LEU A 16 25.23 63.89 -12.57
CA LEU A 16 23.89 64.14 -12.02
C LEU A 16 23.26 65.24 -12.89
N CYS A 17 22.04 65.04 -13.37
CA CYS A 17 21.20 66.10 -13.93
C CYS A 17 19.79 66.01 -13.33
N LEU A 18 19.33 67.14 -12.77
CA LEU A 18 17.98 67.48 -12.29
C LEU A 18 16.97 67.47 -13.47
N ALA A 19 15.63 67.44 -13.34
CA ALA A 19 14.60 68.08 -12.48
C ALA A 19 13.23 67.45 -12.89
N ALA A 20 12.06 67.56 -12.27
CA ALA A 20 11.51 68.06 -11.00
C ALA A 20 10.05 67.55 -10.92
N GLY A 21 9.47 67.40 -9.72
CA GLY A 21 8.03 67.08 -9.57
C GLY A 21 7.56 66.67 -8.17
N THR A 22 7.59 67.62 -7.22
CA THR A 22 6.68 67.83 -6.06
C THR A 22 6.04 66.65 -5.27
N LEU A 23 6.50 66.53 -4.01
CA LEU A 23 5.77 66.41 -2.72
C LEU A 23 4.61 65.41 -2.53
N ALA A 24 4.86 64.33 -1.76
CA ALA A 24 4.01 63.89 -0.63
C ALA A 24 4.65 62.74 0.19
N SER A 25 4.69 62.90 1.51
CA SER A 25 4.78 61.91 2.61
C SER A 25 5.55 60.59 2.40
N LEU A 26 6.68 60.46 3.10
CA LEU A 26 7.40 59.20 3.33
C LEU A 26 6.61 58.27 4.28
N SER A 27 5.84 57.32 3.74
CA SER A 27 5.59 56.04 4.40
C SER A 27 6.66 55.05 3.92
N THR A 28 7.44 54.47 4.82
CA THR A 28 8.37 53.39 4.47
C THR A 28 7.57 52.13 4.14
N GLY A 29 7.18 52.00 2.87
CA GLY A 29 6.59 50.78 2.32
C GLY A 29 7.65 49.70 2.16
N GLN A 30 7.48 48.57 2.85
CA GLN A 30 8.12 47.32 2.46
C GLN A 30 7.55 46.88 1.10
N PRO A 31 8.35 46.30 0.19
CA PRO A 31 7.80 45.64 -0.98
C PRO A 31 7.07 44.37 -0.52
N SER A 32 5.74 44.43 -0.46
CA SER A 32 4.89 43.26 -0.31
C SER A 32 4.94 42.46 -1.62
N LEU A 33 5.61 41.32 -1.58
CA LEU A 33 5.46 40.28 -2.60
C LEU A 33 4.01 39.76 -2.54
N PRO A 34 3.27 39.70 -3.65
CA PRO A 34 2.01 38.97 -3.66
C PRO A 34 2.33 37.47 -3.62
N ALA A 35 2.20 36.84 -2.46
CA ALA A 35 2.06 35.39 -2.42
C ALA A 35 0.60 35.07 -2.73
N ALA A 36 0.38 34.55 -3.92
CA ALA A 36 -0.91 34.09 -4.42
C ALA A 36 -1.61 33.21 -3.37
N GLU A 37 -2.90 33.46 -3.14
CA GLU A 37 -3.75 32.46 -2.50
C GLU A 37 -3.64 31.15 -3.29
N PRO A 38 -3.38 30.00 -2.63
CA PRO A 38 -3.33 28.76 -3.34
C PRO A 38 -4.76 28.46 -3.84
N VAL A 39 -4.92 28.50 -5.17
CA VAL A 39 -5.95 27.71 -5.87
C VAL A 39 -5.98 26.35 -5.16
N PRO A 40 -7.14 25.81 -4.71
CA PRO A 40 -7.18 24.48 -4.12
C PRO A 40 -6.54 23.51 -5.11
N SER A 41 -5.31 23.10 -4.82
CA SER A 41 -4.50 22.33 -5.76
C SER A 41 -5.21 21.02 -6.01
N ALA A 42 -5.23 20.55 -7.26
CA ALA A 42 -5.74 19.22 -7.60
C ALA A 42 -5.22 18.16 -6.60
N THR A 43 -6.07 17.21 -6.23
CA THR A 43 -5.72 16.09 -5.34
C THR A 43 -4.48 15.37 -5.88
N ARG A 44 -3.51 15.10 -5.01
CA ARG A 44 -2.30 14.34 -5.33
C ARG A 44 -2.03 13.27 -4.29
N PHE A 45 -1.42 12.18 -4.74
CA PHE A 45 -0.96 11.08 -3.91
C PHE A 45 0.56 11.17 -3.75
N ILE A 46 1.04 11.03 -2.51
CA ILE A 46 2.47 11.02 -2.18
C ILE A 46 2.78 9.66 -1.59
N ASP A 47 3.61 8.88 -2.26
CA ASP A 47 4.01 7.54 -1.83
C ASP A 47 5.13 7.64 -0.78
N HIS A 48 4.85 7.15 0.42
CA HIS A 48 5.77 7.13 1.56
C HIS A 48 6.45 5.77 1.74
N SER A 49 6.38 4.91 0.72
CA SER A 49 6.90 3.56 0.82
C SER A 49 8.25 3.38 0.13
N LEU A 50 9.14 2.69 0.82
CA LEU A 50 10.43 2.24 0.30
C LEU A 50 10.24 1.16 -0.76
N LEU A 51 11.12 1.17 -1.75
CA LEU A 51 11.11 0.17 -2.81
C LEU A 51 11.70 -1.14 -2.30
N ILE A 52 10.92 -2.22 -2.31
CA ILE A 52 11.37 -3.54 -1.88
C ILE A 52 12.06 -4.24 -3.06
N ALA A 53 13.35 -4.54 -2.92
CA ALA A 53 14.10 -5.38 -3.84
C ALA A 53 15.32 -6.00 -3.13
N PRO A 54 15.83 -7.17 -3.57
CA PRO A 54 16.97 -7.86 -2.92
C PRO A 54 18.25 -7.02 -2.81
N GLU A 55 18.43 -6.06 -3.71
CA GLU A 55 19.57 -5.14 -3.76
C GLU A 55 19.43 -3.92 -2.85
N PHE A 56 18.34 -3.78 -2.08
CA PHE A 56 18.13 -2.72 -1.10
C PHE A 56 18.14 -3.26 0.34
N PRO A 57 18.44 -2.41 1.35
CA PRO A 57 18.36 -2.76 2.77
C PRO A 57 16.90 -2.80 3.26
N CYS A 58 16.07 -3.62 2.61
CA CYS A 58 14.65 -3.77 2.91
C CYS A 58 14.37 -4.84 3.97
N THR A 59 15.37 -5.54 4.49
CA THR A 59 15.20 -6.53 5.56
C THR A 59 16.11 -6.17 6.72
N TRP A 60 15.65 -6.43 7.95
CA TRP A 60 16.49 -6.35 9.13
C TRP A 60 17.75 -7.23 8.99
N PRO A 61 18.97 -6.71 9.23
CA PRO A 61 20.20 -7.39 8.81
C PRO A 61 20.73 -8.43 9.80
N THR A 62 20.14 -8.57 10.99
CA THR A 62 20.65 -9.49 12.03
C THR A 62 20.01 -10.87 11.95
N HIS A 63 20.77 -11.90 12.30
CA HIS A 63 20.21 -13.23 12.53
C HIS A 63 19.15 -13.20 13.65
N PRO A 64 18.02 -13.92 13.54
CA PRO A 64 17.65 -14.89 12.50
C PRO A 64 16.70 -14.37 11.39
N PHE A 65 16.61 -13.05 11.17
CA PHE A 65 15.62 -12.51 10.23
C PHE A 65 15.84 -13.00 8.78
N PRO A 66 14.80 -13.56 8.13
CA PRO A 66 14.92 -14.08 6.77
C PRO A 66 14.97 -12.93 5.76
N ARG A 67 15.85 -13.05 4.77
CA ARG A 67 15.97 -12.07 3.68
C ARG A 67 14.78 -12.14 2.73
N PHE A 68 14.32 -10.97 2.30
CA PHE A 68 13.35 -10.87 1.20
C PHE A 68 13.86 -11.58 -0.06
N GLN A 69 12.97 -12.34 -0.71
CA GLN A 69 13.22 -12.94 -2.01
C GLN A 69 11.99 -12.83 -2.90
N ILE A 70 12.22 -12.61 -4.19
CA ILE A 70 11.22 -12.75 -5.25
C ILE A 70 11.75 -13.75 -6.27
N THR A 71 10.93 -14.75 -6.61
CA THR A 71 11.20 -15.73 -7.65
C THR A 71 10.16 -15.58 -8.75
N HIS A 72 10.57 -15.23 -9.97
CA HIS A 72 9.71 -15.24 -11.14
C HIS A 72 9.48 -16.69 -11.58
N GLN A 73 8.49 -17.35 -10.96
CA GLN A 73 8.22 -18.78 -11.15
C GLN A 73 7.82 -19.10 -12.60
N ARG A 74 7.07 -18.19 -13.23
CA ARG A 74 6.73 -18.26 -14.65
C ARG A 74 6.78 -16.90 -15.30
N VAL A 75 7.12 -16.89 -16.57
CA VAL A 75 7.08 -15.70 -17.42
C VAL A 75 6.22 -15.98 -18.64
N ILE A 76 5.71 -14.91 -19.26
CA ILE A 76 4.89 -15.01 -20.47
C ILE A 76 5.67 -15.71 -21.59
N GLY A 77 5.14 -16.82 -22.10
CA GLY A 77 5.80 -17.66 -23.08
C GLY A 77 5.06 -18.98 -23.35
N PRO A 78 5.79 -20.05 -23.71
CA PRO A 78 5.16 -21.32 -24.10
C PRO A 78 4.48 -22.03 -22.91
N ASP A 79 5.00 -21.87 -21.70
CA ASP A 79 4.51 -22.56 -20.49
C ASP A 79 3.41 -21.79 -19.74
N SER A 80 3.32 -20.47 -19.96
CA SER A 80 2.38 -19.60 -19.25
C SER A 80 2.01 -18.40 -20.09
N PRO A 81 0.72 -18.04 -20.18
CA PRO A 81 0.33 -16.75 -20.73
C PRO A 81 0.46 -15.60 -19.71
N TYR A 82 0.86 -15.90 -18.47
CA TYR A 82 0.98 -14.96 -17.35
C TYR A 82 2.40 -14.94 -16.76
N ASN A 83 2.79 -13.81 -16.19
CA ASN A 83 3.89 -13.74 -15.22
C ASN A 83 3.39 -14.16 -13.83
N ILE A 84 4.10 -15.06 -13.16
CA ILE A 84 3.75 -15.58 -11.83
C ILE A 84 4.97 -15.47 -10.92
N ASP A 85 4.79 -14.81 -9.77
CA ASP A 85 5.86 -14.51 -8.82
C ASP A 85 5.59 -15.16 -7.47
N THR A 86 6.65 -15.71 -6.88
CA THR A 86 6.68 -16.23 -5.52
C THR A 86 7.50 -15.30 -4.63
N LEU A 87 6.98 -15.01 -3.44
CA LEU A 87 7.61 -14.15 -2.45
C LEU A 87 8.00 -14.96 -1.21
N LEU A 88 9.23 -14.75 -0.74
CA LEU A 88 9.60 -14.95 0.67
C LEU A 88 9.66 -13.57 1.31
N ILE A 89 8.70 -13.25 2.17
CA ILE A 89 8.53 -11.90 2.71
C ILE A 89 8.16 -11.94 4.19
N ASP A 90 8.94 -11.22 4.99
CA ASP A 90 8.66 -10.96 6.40
C ASP A 90 7.85 -9.66 6.57
N GLY A 91 7.13 -9.53 7.67
CA GLY A 91 6.39 -8.30 7.97
C GLY A 91 7.28 -7.07 8.16
N ASN A 92 8.53 -7.21 8.58
CA ASN A 92 9.49 -6.10 8.69
C ASN A 92 10.23 -5.84 7.36
N THR A 93 9.59 -6.10 6.21
CA THR A 93 10.19 -5.88 4.90
C THR A 93 9.83 -4.51 4.32
N GLY A 94 10.82 -3.63 4.18
CA GLY A 94 10.65 -2.29 3.63
C GLY A 94 9.88 -1.38 4.58
N THR A 95 8.93 -0.62 4.05
CA THR A 95 7.98 0.12 4.89
C THR A 95 7.04 -0.87 5.57
N GLN A 96 6.94 -0.79 6.90
CA GLN A 96 6.24 -1.80 7.71
C GLN A 96 5.22 -1.15 8.63
N LEU A 97 4.41 -1.98 9.27
CA LEU A 97 3.38 -1.64 10.23
C LEU A 97 3.59 -2.47 11.48
N ASP A 98 3.76 -1.81 12.62
CA ASP A 98 3.72 -2.47 13.92
C ASP A 98 2.39 -2.21 14.60
N VAL A 99 1.91 -3.24 15.31
CA VAL A 99 0.67 -3.22 16.06
C VAL A 99 0.93 -3.70 17.49
N PRO A 100 0.01 -3.49 18.46
CA PRO A 100 0.34 -3.67 19.86
C PRO A 100 0.93 -5.03 20.28
N PRO A 101 0.50 -6.18 19.71
CA PRO A 101 1.12 -7.47 20.01
C PRO A 101 2.63 -7.56 19.72
N HIS A 102 3.23 -6.60 19.00
CA HIS A 102 4.69 -6.51 18.83
C HIS A 102 5.44 -6.33 20.16
N SER A 103 4.83 -5.72 21.19
CA SER A 103 5.46 -5.59 22.53
C SER A 103 4.49 -5.63 23.70
N VAL A 104 3.18 -5.69 23.45
CA VAL A 104 2.16 -5.89 24.48
C VAL A 104 1.82 -7.38 24.53
N ALA A 105 2.09 -8.00 25.68
CA ALA A 105 1.78 -9.40 25.88
C ALA A 105 0.26 -9.61 25.97
N ARG A 106 -0.20 -10.79 25.55
CA ARG A 106 -1.62 -11.13 25.64
C ARG A 106 -2.09 -11.15 27.11
N PRO A 107 -3.36 -10.81 27.39
CA PRO A 107 -3.88 -10.72 28.77
C PRO A 107 -3.71 -12.01 29.58
N GLU A 108 -3.89 -13.17 28.96
CA GLU A 108 -3.87 -14.48 29.61
C GLU A 108 -2.49 -14.87 30.15
N LEU A 109 -1.42 -14.28 29.63
CA LEU A 109 -0.05 -14.53 30.08
C LEU A 109 0.26 -13.91 31.46
N LYS A 110 -0.52 -12.91 31.88
CA LYS A 110 -0.39 -12.24 33.19
C LYS A 110 1.04 -11.75 33.49
N ARG A 111 1.75 -11.28 32.46
CA ARG A 111 3.09 -10.70 32.55
C ARG A 111 2.98 -9.19 32.86
N GLU A 112 4.09 -8.56 33.22
CA GLU A 112 4.13 -7.12 33.55
C GLU A 112 3.54 -6.23 32.44
N LYS A 113 3.80 -6.57 31.18
CA LYS A 113 3.36 -5.84 29.98
C LYS A 113 2.16 -6.51 29.31
N SER A 114 1.43 -7.36 30.03
CA SER A 114 0.17 -7.93 29.54
C SER A 114 -0.93 -6.87 29.57
N GLY A 115 -1.70 -6.75 28.49
CA GLY A 115 -2.79 -5.77 28.40
C GLY A 115 -3.81 -6.13 27.32
N PRO A 116 -4.98 -5.46 27.30
CA PRO A 116 -6.07 -5.77 26.35
C PRO A 116 -5.63 -5.63 24.89
N PHE A 117 -4.70 -4.71 24.61
CA PHE A 117 -4.16 -4.52 23.26
C PHE A 117 -3.22 -5.65 22.80
N GLY A 118 -2.82 -6.57 23.68
CA GLY A 118 -2.06 -7.77 23.28
C GLY A 118 -2.81 -8.69 22.31
N LEU A 119 -4.10 -8.43 22.04
CA LEU A 119 -4.92 -9.13 21.05
C LEU A 119 -5.16 -8.31 19.76
N SER A 120 -4.58 -7.12 19.64
CA SER A 120 -4.76 -6.20 18.52
C SER A 120 -3.80 -6.49 17.36
N PHE A 121 -3.83 -7.71 16.84
CA PHE A 121 -3.02 -8.13 15.68
C PHE A 121 -3.43 -7.39 14.39
N THR A 122 -2.59 -7.43 13.36
CA THR A 122 -2.81 -6.71 12.09
C THR A 122 -4.15 -7.05 11.43
N ASP A 123 -4.66 -8.27 11.60
CA ASP A 123 -5.96 -8.72 11.11
C ASP A 123 -7.15 -8.30 11.99
N LYS A 124 -6.89 -7.80 13.20
CA LYS A 124 -7.89 -7.34 14.18
C LYS A 124 -8.00 -5.81 14.28
N ILE A 125 -6.96 -5.07 13.86
CA ILE A 125 -7.01 -3.60 13.81
C ILE A 125 -8.19 -3.15 12.95
N GLU A 126 -9.00 -2.23 13.47
CA GLU A 126 -10.16 -1.71 12.77
C GLU A 126 -9.71 -0.81 11.60
N ALA A 127 -10.42 -0.88 10.47
CA ALA A 127 -10.03 -0.21 9.22
C ALA A 127 -9.79 1.30 9.36
N TRP A 128 -10.54 1.97 10.24
CA TRP A 128 -10.44 3.42 10.44
C TRP A 128 -9.14 3.83 11.13
N GLN A 129 -8.46 2.91 11.82
CA GLN A 129 -7.23 3.19 12.57
C GLN A 129 -6.01 3.35 11.67
N PHE A 130 -6.04 2.81 10.45
CA PHE A 130 -4.88 2.82 9.54
C PHE A 130 -4.52 4.21 9.00
N GLY A 131 -5.43 5.18 9.11
CA GLY A 131 -5.20 6.53 8.58
C GLY A 131 -5.82 7.64 9.41
N GLY A 132 -5.39 8.87 9.13
CA GLY A 132 -5.76 10.07 9.87
C GLY A 132 -5.07 11.31 9.32
N GLU A 133 -5.14 12.41 10.07
CA GLU A 133 -4.48 13.66 9.66
C GLU A 133 -2.99 13.63 9.94
N ALA A 134 -2.16 13.77 8.91
CA ALA A 134 -0.72 13.86 9.06
C ALA A 134 -0.33 15.13 9.83
N CYS A 135 0.42 14.96 10.92
CA CYS A 135 1.09 16.01 11.66
C CYS A 135 2.61 15.83 11.52
N VAL A 136 3.23 16.60 10.63
CA VAL A 136 4.66 16.43 10.27
C VAL A 136 5.54 17.14 11.30
N VAL A 137 6.07 16.39 12.26
CA VAL A 137 7.02 16.87 13.26
C VAL A 137 8.42 16.85 12.66
N ASP A 138 8.90 18.03 12.25
CA ASP A 138 10.25 18.19 11.72
C ASP A 138 11.29 18.01 12.84
N ILE A 139 12.14 17.00 12.68
CA ILE A 139 13.22 16.63 13.60
C ILE A 139 14.56 16.48 12.86
N ARG A 140 14.69 17.09 11.67
CA ARG A 140 15.91 17.01 10.86
C ARG A 140 17.14 17.58 11.58
N ASP A 141 16.92 18.45 12.57
CA ASP A 141 17.98 18.94 13.45
C ASP A 141 18.64 17.86 14.30
N LEU A 142 18.00 16.69 14.47
CA LEU A 142 18.55 15.54 15.17
C LEU A 142 19.38 14.60 14.28
N LEU A 143 19.25 14.69 12.95
CA LEU A 143 19.91 13.74 12.03
C LEU A 143 21.44 13.74 12.22
N ASP A 144 22.00 12.55 12.43
CA ASP A 144 23.41 12.30 12.70
C ASP A 144 23.98 13.03 13.95
N GLN A 145 23.15 13.55 14.86
CA GLN A 145 23.58 14.28 16.07
C GLN A 145 23.84 13.37 17.28
N ALA A 146 24.42 12.19 17.06
CA ALA A 146 24.78 11.25 18.12
C ALA A 146 26.08 10.51 17.79
N GLY A 147 26.64 9.82 18.79
CA GLY A 147 27.76 8.91 18.57
C GLY A 147 27.37 7.68 17.74
N ASN A 148 28.36 6.98 17.20
CA ASN A 148 28.10 5.78 16.42
C ASN A 148 27.34 4.71 17.23
N GLY A 149 26.32 4.10 16.63
CA GLY A 149 25.44 3.12 17.26
C GLY A 149 24.47 3.70 18.29
N ILE A 150 24.40 5.02 18.44
CA ILE A 150 23.50 5.72 19.37
C ILE A 150 22.51 6.54 18.57
N SER A 151 21.23 6.46 18.91
CA SER A 151 20.18 7.23 18.26
C SER A 151 20.00 8.61 18.91
N PRO A 152 19.88 9.68 18.11
CA PRO A 152 19.32 10.96 18.57
C PRO A 152 17.87 10.75 19.04
N LEU A 153 17.47 11.38 20.15
CA LEU A 153 16.16 11.12 20.77
C LEU A 153 15.15 12.23 20.51
N VAL A 154 13.99 11.86 19.96
CA VAL A 154 12.82 12.72 19.87
C VAL A 154 12.11 12.72 21.23
N LYS A 155 12.11 13.87 21.87
CA LYS A 155 11.50 14.17 23.17
C LYS A 155 10.18 14.94 23.05
N PRO A 156 9.35 15.03 24.10
CA PRO A 156 8.12 15.84 24.12
C PRO A 156 8.29 17.29 23.63
N ILE A 157 9.46 17.91 23.87
CA ILE A 157 9.75 19.27 23.41
C ILE A 157 9.66 19.44 21.89
N HIS A 158 9.92 18.39 21.09
CA HIS A 158 9.77 18.45 19.63
C HIS A 158 8.31 18.46 19.22
N ILE A 159 7.46 17.73 19.95
CA ILE A 159 6.01 17.77 19.77
C ILE A 159 5.50 19.16 20.15
N GLU A 160 5.87 19.68 21.30
CA GLU A 160 5.48 21.03 21.73
C GLU A 160 5.98 22.13 20.78
N ARG A 161 7.16 21.94 20.16
CA ARG A 161 7.68 22.83 19.11
C ARG A 161 6.75 22.86 17.90
N PHE A 162 6.30 21.69 17.43
CA PHE A 162 5.31 21.60 16.35
C PHE A 162 3.99 22.29 16.76
N GLU A 163 3.49 22.03 17.96
CA GLU A 163 2.21 22.59 18.42
C GLU A 163 2.22 24.11 18.55
N LYS A 164 3.35 24.69 18.95
CA LYS A 164 3.53 26.15 19.01
C LYS A 164 3.45 26.81 17.63
N GLN A 165 3.82 26.09 16.57
CA GLN A 165 3.84 26.60 15.20
C GLN A 165 2.55 26.30 14.44
N HIS A 166 1.83 25.26 14.84
CA HIS A 166 0.68 24.73 14.12
C HIS A 166 -0.53 24.61 15.04
N ARG A 167 -0.84 23.40 15.49
CA ARG A 167 -1.96 23.11 16.38
C ARG A 167 -1.61 21.98 17.33
N GLN A 168 -2.42 21.82 18.37
CA GLN A 168 -2.31 20.70 19.30
C GLN A 168 -2.58 19.36 18.59
N ILE A 169 -1.78 18.34 18.90
CA ILE A 169 -1.91 16.96 18.43
C ILE A 169 -2.85 16.18 19.36
N GLY A 170 -3.69 15.32 18.79
CA GLY A 170 -4.61 14.45 19.54
C GLY A 170 -5.22 13.32 18.73
N TYR A 171 -6.42 12.88 19.15
CA TYR A 171 -7.13 11.76 18.53
C TYR A 171 -7.42 11.98 17.03
N GLY A 172 -7.14 10.96 16.23
CA GLY A 172 -7.31 10.98 14.78
C GLY A 172 -6.15 11.62 13.99
N ASP A 173 -5.11 12.08 14.69
CA ASP A 173 -3.87 12.51 14.07
C ASP A 173 -2.92 11.32 13.86
N VAL A 174 -2.08 11.44 12.84
CA VAL A 174 -0.92 10.58 12.59
C VAL A 174 0.34 11.42 12.76
N VAL A 175 1.13 11.15 13.79
CA VAL A 175 2.36 11.91 14.06
C VAL A 175 3.49 11.36 13.18
N LEU A 176 3.96 12.17 12.23
CA LEU A 176 5.03 11.79 11.30
C LEU A 176 6.36 12.45 11.74
N PHE A 177 7.30 11.65 12.22
CA PHE A 177 8.65 12.09 12.58
C PHE A 177 9.50 12.21 11.31
N ARG A 178 9.71 13.46 10.85
CA ARG A 178 10.50 13.75 9.66
C ARG A 178 11.95 14.04 10.05
N SER A 179 12.82 13.06 9.87
CA SER A 179 14.26 13.20 10.07
C SER A 179 15.05 13.35 8.76
N GLY A 180 14.45 12.94 7.63
CA GLY A 180 15.13 12.81 6.33
C GLY A 180 16.05 11.60 6.23
N TYR A 181 15.97 10.65 7.17
CA TYR A 181 16.88 9.51 7.26
C TYR A 181 16.80 8.59 6.05
N SER A 182 15.61 8.05 5.73
CA SER A 182 15.42 7.19 4.57
C SER A 182 15.71 7.90 3.24
N ASP A 183 15.29 9.16 3.08
CA ASP A 183 15.55 9.97 1.88
C ASP A 183 17.06 10.06 1.58
N LYS A 184 17.89 10.12 2.64
CA LYS A 184 19.35 10.20 2.57
C LYS A 184 20.01 8.83 2.40
N TYR A 185 19.58 7.83 3.17
CA TYR A 185 20.33 6.59 3.38
C TYR A 185 19.73 5.33 2.78
N TYR A 186 18.46 5.35 2.37
CA TYR A 186 17.88 4.22 1.64
C TYR A 186 18.38 4.22 0.19
N ARG A 187 19.39 3.39 -0.04
CA ARG A 187 20.11 3.24 -1.31
C ARG A 187 20.33 1.75 -1.60
N PRO A 188 20.58 1.36 -2.86
CA PRO A 188 21.07 0.02 -3.15
C PRO A 188 22.35 -0.30 -2.37
N PHE A 189 22.63 -1.58 -2.17
CA PHE A 189 23.92 -2.01 -1.64
C PHE A 189 25.05 -1.75 -2.65
N PRO A 190 26.28 -1.44 -2.16
CA PRO A 190 26.70 -1.42 -0.75
C PRO A 190 26.39 -0.14 0.02
N GLU A 191 26.07 0.98 -0.63
CA GLU A 191 25.82 2.28 0.04
C GLU A 191 24.67 2.19 1.06
N GLY A 192 23.66 1.36 0.77
CA GLY A 192 22.53 1.07 1.66
C GLY A 192 22.90 0.41 2.98
N LEU A 193 24.13 -0.07 3.18
CA LEU A 193 24.58 -0.56 4.50
C LEU A 193 24.42 0.53 5.57
N ARG A 194 24.56 1.80 5.20
CA ARG A 194 24.36 2.95 6.09
C ARG A 194 22.95 3.01 6.69
N PHE A 195 21.94 2.47 6.03
CA PHE A 195 20.55 2.55 6.47
C PHE A 195 20.31 1.79 7.79
N ILE A 196 20.90 0.60 7.97
CA ILE A 196 20.71 -0.23 9.17
C ILE A 196 22.02 -0.89 9.63
N ALA A 197 22.68 -1.63 8.74
CA ALA A 197 23.81 -2.49 9.11
C ALA A 197 24.96 -1.72 9.77
N ASP A 198 25.37 -0.58 9.22
CA ASP A 198 26.44 0.23 9.80
C ASP A 198 26.05 0.87 11.15
N VAL A 199 24.76 1.10 11.39
CA VAL A 199 24.26 1.58 12.69
C VAL A 199 24.38 0.47 13.73
N VAL A 200 23.89 -0.74 13.40
CA VAL A 200 23.95 -1.93 14.27
C VAL A 200 25.40 -2.28 14.59
N ASP A 201 26.29 -2.22 13.60
CA ASP A 201 27.73 -2.45 13.74
C ASP A 201 28.49 -1.31 14.45
N ARG A 202 27.80 -0.23 14.86
CA ARG A 202 28.38 0.95 15.50
C ARG A 202 29.46 1.63 14.65
N LYS A 203 29.30 1.60 13.33
CA LYS A 203 30.13 2.30 12.34
C LYS A 203 29.56 3.68 11.96
N ALA A 204 28.27 3.91 12.21
CA ALA A 204 27.60 5.18 11.95
C ALA A 204 26.63 5.57 13.09
N PRO A 205 26.26 6.85 13.22
CA PRO A 205 25.21 7.29 14.15
C PRO A 205 23.87 6.62 13.87
N GLY A 206 23.10 6.38 14.93
CA GLY A 206 21.74 5.87 14.83
C GLY A 206 20.78 6.85 14.16
N TYR A 207 19.61 6.33 13.80
CA TYR A 207 18.51 7.10 13.24
C TYR A 207 17.74 7.85 14.34
N PRO A 208 17.19 9.05 14.09
CA PRO A 208 16.40 9.76 15.10
C PRO A 208 15.03 9.12 15.33
N ASP A 209 14.68 8.84 16.59
CA ASP A 209 13.36 8.29 16.94
C ASP A 209 12.90 8.71 18.33
N PRO A 210 11.59 8.62 18.63
CA PRO A 210 11.04 8.96 19.94
C PRO A 210 11.59 8.09 21.06
N ASP A 211 11.84 8.72 22.20
CA ASP A 211 12.10 8.00 23.44
C ASP A 211 10.78 7.58 24.11
N PRO A 212 10.84 6.73 25.17
CA PRO A 212 9.64 6.30 25.89
C PRO A 212 8.83 7.47 26.45
N GLU A 213 9.46 8.57 26.90
CA GLU A 213 8.75 9.73 27.43
C GLU A 213 7.88 10.41 26.36
N CYS A 214 8.42 10.55 25.14
CA CYS A 214 7.67 11.05 24.00
C CYS A 214 6.47 10.15 23.64
N MET A 215 6.64 8.82 23.67
CA MET A 215 5.55 7.87 23.40
C MET A 215 4.45 7.94 24.46
N GLU A 216 4.82 7.98 25.75
CA GLU A 216 3.86 8.15 26.85
C GLU A 216 3.08 9.47 26.74
N PHE A 217 3.77 10.53 26.34
CA PHE A 217 3.17 11.85 26.15
C PHE A 217 2.10 11.84 25.05
N LEU A 218 2.40 11.22 23.90
CA LEU A 218 1.44 11.07 22.80
C LEU A 218 0.29 10.12 23.16
N GLY A 219 0.57 9.03 23.88
CA GLY A 219 -0.44 8.06 24.30
C GLY A 219 -1.45 8.64 25.28
N LYS A 220 -0.99 9.45 26.24
CA LYS A 220 -1.85 10.20 27.16
C LYS A 220 -2.75 11.23 26.45
N ARG A 221 -2.40 11.64 25.23
CA ARG A 221 -3.20 12.53 24.38
C ARG A 221 -4.17 11.80 23.44
N GLY A 222 -4.19 10.46 23.49
CA GLY A 222 -5.08 9.64 22.67
C GLY A 222 -4.66 9.55 21.20
N VAL A 223 -3.38 9.82 20.88
CA VAL A 223 -2.82 9.53 19.56
C VAL A 223 -2.77 8.01 19.37
N LEU A 224 -3.26 7.54 18.23
CA LEU A 224 -3.33 6.11 17.91
C LEU A 224 -2.44 5.70 16.74
N ASN A 225 -1.87 6.66 16.00
CA ASN A 225 -1.10 6.36 14.80
C ASN A 225 0.14 7.26 14.71
N LEU A 226 1.29 6.67 14.37
CA LEU A 226 2.56 7.36 14.19
C LEU A 226 3.28 6.84 12.94
N ALA A 227 4.27 7.59 12.47
CA ALA A 227 5.22 7.10 11.49
C ALA A 227 6.60 7.72 11.68
N THR A 228 7.63 6.97 11.32
CA THR A 228 9.02 7.45 11.27
C THR A 228 9.64 7.15 9.90
N ASP A 229 10.45 8.07 9.40
CA ASP A 229 11.29 7.86 8.21
C ASP A 229 12.65 7.21 8.56
N SER A 230 12.83 6.85 9.83
CA SER A 230 13.89 5.99 10.34
C SER A 230 13.62 4.51 10.08
N ALA A 231 14.65 3.67 10.24
CA ALA A 231 14.54 2.25 9.94
C ALA A 231 13.65 1.47 10.91
N SER A 232 13.55 1.91 12.16
CA SER A 232 12.64 1.38 13.19
C SER A 232 12.30 2.47 14.22
N MET A 233 11.10 2.43 14.79
CA MET A 233 10.61 3.21 15.93
C MET A 233 11.22 2.73 17.27
N GLY A 234 12.54 2.52 17.27
CA GLY A 234 13.27 1.92 18.36
C GLY A 234 14.68 2.50 18.47
N PRO A 235 14.90 3.53 19.31
CA PRO A 235 16.20 4.15 19.41
C PRO A 235 17.29 3.18 19.88
N MET A 236 18.37 3.13 19.12
CA MET A 236 19.57 2.35 19.43
C MET A 236 20.39 2.98 20.58
N PRO A 237 21.07 2.18 21.41
CA PRO A 237 21.21 0.72 21.29
C PRO A 237 20.18 -0.09 22.11
N ASP A 238 19.50 0.51 23.08
CA ASP A 238 18.81 -0.20 24.15
C ASP A 238 17.37 0.29 24.44
N LEU A 239 16.87 1.25 23.66
CA LEU A 239 15.53 1.81 23.83
C LEU A 239 14.50 1.26 22.86
N ALA A 240 14.84 0.26 22.02
CA ALA A 240 13.91 -0.36 21.09
C ALA A 240 12.65 -0.87 21.80
N GLU A 241 12.78 -1.91 22.64
CA GLU A 241 11.62 -2.50 23.34
C GLU A 241 10.91 -1.50 24.30
N PRO A 242 11.62 -0.70 25.12
CA PRO A 242 10.97 0.29 25.97
C PRO A 242 10.11 1.31 25.21
N THR A 243 10.58 1.77 24.04
CA THR A 243 9.84 2.72 23.19
C THR A 243 8.61 2.06 22.59
N HIS A 244 8.76 0.82 22.10
CA HIS A 244 7.65 0.07 21.55
C HIS A 244 6.55 -0.13 22.60
N TYR A 245 6.89 -0.63 23.80
CA TYR A 245 5.90 -0.84 24.85
C TYR A 245 5.23 0.48 25.29
N ALA A 246 6.00 1.57 25.44
CA ALA A 246 5.49 2.86 25.89
C ALA A 246 4.37 3.42 25.01
N GLY A 247 4.44 3.18 23.68
CA GLY A 247 3.38 3.56 22.74
C GLY A 247 2.29 2.49 22.58
N LEU A 248 2.69 1.25 22.28
CA LEU A 248 1.77 0.16 21.94
C LEU A 248 0.77 -0.19 23.05
N LYS A 249 1.14 0.01 24.33
CA LYS A 249 0.22 -0.21 25.46
C LYS A 249 -1.01 0.72 25.45
N TYR A 250 -0.98 1.80 24.67
CA TYR A 250 -2.11 2.71 24.44
C TYR A 250 -2.96 2.32 23.21
N GLY A 251 -2.63 1.21 22.53
CA GLY A 251 -3.31 0.79 21.31
C GLY A 251 -2.82 1.51 20.05
N MET A 252 -1.64 2.13 20.13
CA MET A 252 -1.00 2.73 18.96
C MET A 252 -0.66 1.68 17.91
N ILE A 253 -0.70 2.09 16.64
CA ILE A 253 -0.07 1.41 15.52
C ILE A 253 0.90 2.39 14.88
N TRP A 254 1.94 1.92 14.19
CA TRP A 254 2.80 2.85 13.48
C TRP A 254 3.51 2.27 12.28
N THR A 255 3.98 3.20 11.45
CA THR A 255 4.80 2.91 10.29
C THR A 255 6.28 3.13 10.61
N GLU A 256 7.10 2.11 10.36
CA GLU A 256 8.55 2.27 10.32
C GLU A 256 9.03 2.27 8.87
N SER A 257 10.22 2.83 8.62
CA SER A 257 10.82 2.84 7.29
C SER A 257 9.93 3.55 6.25
N ALA A 258 9.33 4.68 6.61
CA ALA A 258 8.66 5.55 5.64
C ALA A 258 9.66 6.46 4.89
N THR A 259 9.22 7.19 3.87
CA THR A 259 10.05 8.14 3.08
C THR A 259 9.21 9.31 2.54
N ASN A 260 9.85 10.33 1.98
CA ASN A 260 9.19 11.47 1.31
C ASN A 260 8.24 12.28 2.21
N PHE A 261 8.43 12.31 3.53
CA PHE A 261 7.67 13.21 4.40
C PHE A 261 7.94 14.69 4.09
N GLY A 262 9.03 14.98 3.38
CA GLY A 262 9.34 16.33 2.92
C GLY A 262 8.38 16.92 1.90
N ASP A 263 7.55 16.09 1.25
CA ASP A 263 6.57 16.54 0.26
C ASP A 263 5.20 16.89 0.87
N LEU A 264 5.05 16.71 2.19
CA LEU A 264 3.82 16.99 2.92
C LEU A 264 3.78 18.40 3.50
N PRO A 265 2.59 19.04 3.55
CA PRO A 265 2.38 20.17 4.44
C PRO A 265 2.49 19.74 5.91
N ALA A 266 2.67 20.70 6.82
CA ALA A 266 2.78 20.40 8.25
C ALA A 266 1.52 19.74 8.84
N THR A 267 0.33 20.08 8.30
CA THR A 267 -0.99 19.54 8.68
C THR A 267 -1.91 19.47 7.45
N GLY A 268 -3.05 18.78 7.59
CA GLY A 268 -4.12 18.75 6.58
C GLY A 268 -3.99 17.70 5.46
N ALA A 269 -2.89 16.94 5.41
CA ALA A 269 -2.80 15.76 4.55
C ALA A 269 -3.49 14.57 5.22
N PHE A 270 -4.14 13.71 4.45
CA PHE A 270 -4.62 12.41 4.94
C PHE A 270 -3.51 11.39 4.74
N TYR A 271 -2.99 10.79 5.80
CA TYR A 271 -2.00 9.72 5.76
C TYR A 271 -2.67 8.37 6.00
N ILE A 272 -2.19 7.31 5.35
CA ILE A 272 -2.62 5.94 5.60
C ILE A 272 -1.49 4.94 5.34
N ASN A 273 -1.44 3.84 6.11
CA ASN A 273 -0.60 2.68 5.83
C ASN A 273 -1.44 1.40 5.74
N LEU A 274 -1.41 0.73 4.59
CA LEU A 274 -2.15 -0.51 4.33
C LEU A 274 -1.18 -1.64 4.01
N GLY A 275 -1.44 -2.83 4.53
CA GLY A 275 -0.59 -4.00 4.33
C GLY A 275 -1.40 -5.30 4.35
N PRO A 276 -0.89 -6.40 3.77
CA PRO A 276 -1.59 -7.68 3.74
C PRO A 276 -2.06 -8.12 5.13
N LYS A 277 -3.28 -8.68 5.20
CA LYS A 277 -4.00 -8.95 6.44
C LYS A 277 -3.65 -10.32 7.03
N HIS A 278 -2.38 -10.51 7.38
CA HIS A 278 -1.88 -11.78 7.94
C HIS A 278 -2.54 -12.12 9.29
N GLN A 279 -3.02 -13.36 9.43
CA GLN A 279 -3.61 -13.85 10.68
C GLN A 279 -2.61 -13.79 11.83
N ASP A 280 -3.04 -13.15 12.93
CA ASP A 280 -2.28 -13.03 14.16
C ASP A 280 -0.88 -12.43 13.92
N GLY A 281 -0.76 -11.52 12.95
CA GLY A 281 0.47 -10.79 12.66
C GLY A 281 0.73 -9.72 13.73
N PRO A 282 1.83 -9.80 14.50
CA PRO A 282 2.19 -8.75 15.46
C PRO A 282 2.81 -7.51 14.78
N TYR A 283 3.13 -7.65 13.49
CA TYR A 283 3.60 -6.62 12.58
C TYR A 283 3.31 -7.09 11.15
N GLY A 284 3.52 -6.24 10.14
CA GLY A 284 3.27 -6.58 8.74
C GLY A 284 3.90 -5.59 7.77
N ALA A 285 4.22 -6.05 6.55
CA ALA A 285 4.73 -5.16 5.51
C ALA A 285 3.61 -4.21 5.08
N GLY A 286 3.97 -2.98 4.72
CA GLY A 286 3.01 -1.91 4.45
C GLY A 286 3.29 -1.13 3.17
N ARG A 287 2.25 -0.46 2.69
CA ARG A 287 2.30 0.58 1.66
C ARG A 287 1.67 1.83 2.26
N ALA A 288 2.54 2.73 2.70
CA ALA A 288 2.17 4.04 3.23
C ALA A 288 2.10 5.10 2.14
N PHE A 289 1.09 5.96 2.21
CA PHE A 289 0.95 7.11 1.33
C PHE A 289 0.07 8.19 1.96
N SER A 290 0.16 9.41 1.41
CA SER A 290 -0.73 10.51 1.78
C SER A 290 -1.49 11.07 0.59
N ILE A 291 -2.66 11.64 0.87
CA ILE A 291 -3.47 12.42 -0.07
C ILE A 291 -3.41 13.89 0.36
N VAL A 292 -3.08 14.77 -0.57
CA VAL A 292 -2.96 16.22 -0.37
C VAL A 292 -3.73 16.99 -1.44
N GLY A 293 -4.09 18.24 -1.14
CA GLY A 293 -4.81 19.11 -2.07
C GLY A 293 -6.30 18.76 -2.19
N GLY A 294 -7.10 19.75 -2.62
CA GLY A 294 -8.55 19.63 -2.70
C GLY A 294 -9.22 19.39 -1.33
N ASP A 295 -10.49 18.96 -1.37
CA ASP A 295 -11.30 18.71 -0.17
C ASP A 295 -11.24 17.25 0.32
N LEU A 296 -10.75 16.33 -0.52
CA LEU A 296 -10.73 14.90 -0.23
C LEU A 296 -9.97 14.54 1.07
N PRO A 297 -8.77 15.08 1.36
CA PRO A 297 -8.05 14.77 2.59
C PRO A 297 -8.91 15.05 3.83
N LYS A 298 -9.57 16.21 3.86
CA LYS A 298 -10.45 16.61 4.96
C LYS A 298 -11.60 15.62 5.14
N GLN A 299 -12.26 15.20 4.05
CA GLN A 299 -13.37 14.25 4.12
C GLN A 299 -12.92 12.89 4.68
N LEU A 300 -11.77 12.38 4.22
CA LEU A 300 -11.19 11.11 4.70
C LEU A 300 -10.80 11.19 6.18
N ILE A 301 -10.19 12.29 6.61
CA ILE A 301 -9.82 12.54 8.01
C ILE A 301 -11.07 12.49 8.91
N GLU A 302 -12.11 13.23 8.55
CA GLU A 302 -13.35 13.27 9.34
C GLU A 302 -14.08 11.92 9.36
N ALA A 303 -14.04 11.17 8.26
CA ALA A 303 -14.60 9.83 8.20
C ALA A 303 -13.83 8.84 9.08
N CYS A 304 -12.49 8.86 9.08
CA CYS A 304 -11.66 8.05 9.99
C CYS A 304 -11.90 8.40 11.46
N LYS A 305 -11.95 9.70 11.81
CA LYS A 305 -12.29 10.16 13.17
C LYS A 305 -13.67 9.69 13.62
N ALA A 306 -14.62 9.61 12.69
CA ALA A 306 -15.96 9.09 12.93
C ALA A 306 -16.07 7.56 12.77
N LYS A 307 -14.94 6.84 12.63
CA LYS A 307 -14.86 5.39 12.49
C LYS A 307 -15.66 4.81 11.31
N ARG A 308 -15.77 5.58 10.22
CA ARG A 308 -16.50 5.19 9.00
C ARG A 308 -15.57 4.52 8.00
N ALA A 309 -15.06 3.33 8.34
CA ALA A 309 -14.28 2.53 7.41
C ALA A 309 -14.64 1.05 7.50
N VAL A 310 -14.60 0.37 6.36
CA VAL A 310 -14.84 -1.07 6.24
C VAL A 310 -13.62 -1.70 5.59
N ASP A 311 -13.14 -2.80 6.17
CA ASP A 311 -12.13 -3.64 5.57
C ASP A 311 -12.81 -4.67 4.66
N ILE A 312 -12.34 -4.73 3.42
CA ILE A 312 -12.86 -5.62 2.36
C ILE A 312 -11.76 -6.56 1.85
N SER A 313 -10.74 -6.80 2.67
CA SER A 313 -9.76 -7.87 2.48
C SER A 313 -9.98 -9.02 3.48
N PRO A 314 -9.88 -10.28 3.03
CA PRO A 314 -9.92 -11.42 3.92
C PRO A 314 -8.63 -11.54 4.73
N THR A 315 -8.73 -12.19 5.89
CA THR A 315 -7.57 -12.58 6.68
C THR A 315 -6.77 -13.67 5.94
N LEU A 316 -5.44 -13.55 5.95
CA LEU A 316 -4.54 -14.54 5.35
C LEU A 316 -4.09 -15.58 6.38
N ALA A 317 -4.52 -16.82 6.21
CA ALA A 317 -4.19 -17.95 7.07
C ALA A 317 -3.85 -19.20 6.24
N ALA A 318 -2.92 -20.03 6.74
CA ALA A 318 -2.43 -21.22 6.03
C ALA A 318 -3.51 -22.29 5.78
N ASN A 319 -4.61 -22.25 6.51
CA ASN A 319 -5.73 -23.16 6.35
C ASN A 319 -6.82 -22.64 5.39
N LEU A 320 -6.65 -21.46 4.78
CA LEU A 320 -7.60 -20.86 3.85
C LEU A 320 -7.17 -21.04 2.38
N PRO A 321 -8.11 -21.14 1.43
CA PRO A 321 -7.85 -21.35 0.00
C PRO A 321 -7.47 -20.04 -0.72
N LEU A 322 -6.35 -19.44 -0.35
CA LEU A 322 -5.97 -18.07 -0.74
C LEU A 322 -5.17 -17.95 -2.05
N THR A 323 -4.80 -19.07 -2.65
CA THR A 323 -3.92 -19.12 -3.82
C THR A 323 -4.59 -19.92 -4.94
N HIS A 324 -4.47 -19.42 -6.18
CA HIS A 324 -4.94 -20.11 -7.38
C HIS A 324 -4.24 -21.49 -7.55
N PRO A 325 -4.98 -22.62 -7.59
CA PRO A 325 -4.39 -23.97 -7.64
C PRO A 325 -3.92 -24.40 -9.04
N GLY A 326 -4.12 -23.55 -10.04
CA GLY A 326 -3.85 -23.83 -11.45
C GLY A 326 -5.06 -24.42 -12.15
N PHE A 327 -5.16 -24.25 -13.47
CA PHE A 327 -6.24 -24.87 -14.26
C PHE A 327 -6.04 -26.37 -14.44
N THR A 328 -4.78 -26.83 -14.40
CA THR A 328 -4.42 -28.24 -14.59
C THR A 328 -3.28 -28.67 -13.65
N THR A 329 -3.09 -29.98 -13.52
CA THR A 329 -2.00 -30.56 -12.74
C THR A 329 -0.65 -30.00 -13.18
N GLY A 330 0.18 -29.59 -12.22
CA GLY A 330 1.48 -28.97 -12.48
C GLY A 330 1.39 -27.47 -12.78
N GLN A 331 0.21 -26.86 -12.82
CA GLN A 331 0.02 -25.40 -12.93
C GLN A 331 -0.24 -24.69 -11.60
N HIS A 332 -0.10 -25.39 -10.48
CA HIS A 332 -0.30 -24.80 -9.16
C HIS A 332 0.71 -23.69 -8.88
N ARG A 333 0.22 -22.66 -8.20
CA ARG A 333 1.04 -21.56 -7.70
C ARG A 333 1.51 -21.84 -6.27
N GLN A 334 2.43 -21.03 -5.77
CA GLN A 334 2.94 -21.17 -4.40
C GLN A 334 1.83 -20.93 -3.37
N VAL A 335 1.46 -21.98 -2.62
CA VAL A 335 0.51 -21.87 -1.53
C VAL A 335 1.02 -20.93 -0.44
N TYR A 336 0.11 -20.28 0.28
CA TYR A 336 0.43 -19.44 1.42
C TYR A 336 0.92 -20.28 2.60
N LEU A 337 2.19 -20.13 2.93
CA LEU A 337 2.81 -20.75 4.10
C LEU A 337 3.24 -19.66 5.10
N LYS A 338 2.95 -19.94 6.37
CA LYS A 338 3.45 -19.19 7.52
C LYS A 338 4.66 -19.97 8.08
N ILE A 339 5.81 -19.32 8.18
CA ILE A 339 7.09 -19.95 8.54
C ILE A 339 7.66 -19.25 9.76
N ASP A 340 7.75 -19.98 10.87
CA ASP A 340 8.26 -19.50 12.15
C ASP A 340 9.80 -19.40 12.10
N PHE A 341 10.39 -18.28 12.53
CA PHE A 341 11.84 -18.11 12.49
C PHE A 341 12.48 -17.56 13.78
N LEU A 342 11.70 -16.93 14.67
CA LEU A 342 12.19 -16.41 15.94
C LEU A 342 11.09 -16.51 17.00
N TYR A 343 11.37 -17.13 18.14
CA TYR A 343 10.43 -17.20 19.25
C TYR A 343 10.71 -16.09 20.27
N SER A 344 9.69 -15.29 20.60
CA SER A 344 9.72 -14.32 21.68
C SER A 344 9.17 -14.96 22.94
N GLU A 345 10.06 -15.31 23.89
CA GLU A 345 9.68 -15.93 25.15
C GLU A 345 8.72 -15.06 25.96
N TYR A 346 8.98 -13.75 26.01
CA TYR A 346 8.17 -12.79 26.77
C TYR A 346 6.79 -12.53 26.14
N LEU A 347 6.63 -12.70 24.83
CA LEU A 347 5.32 -12.60 24.18
C LEU A 347 4.65 -13.97 24.04
N ASP A 348 5.38 -15.06 24.33
CA ASP A 348 4.97 -16.44 24.04
C ASP A 348 4.41 -16.53 22.61
N MET A 349 5.22 -16.11 21.64
CA MET A 349 4.78 -15.89 20.27
C MET A 349 5.95 -16.08 19.32
N TRP A 350 5.67 -16.68 18.17
CA TRP A 350 6.61 -16.75 17.07
C TRP A 350 6.51 -15.50 16.20
N HIS A 351 7.66 -15.04 15.74
CA HIS A 351 7.81 -14.18 14.58
C HIS A 351 7.77 -15.05 13.33
N HIS A 352 7.10 -14.54 12.31
CA HIS A 352 6.72 -15.33 11.14
C HIS A 352 7.07 -14.60 9.86
N THR A 353 7.70 -15.32 8.93
CA THR A 353 7.80 -14.93 7.53
C THR A 353 6.79 -15.72 6.70
N HIS A 354 6.59 -15.31 5.45
CA HIS A 354 5.62 -15.92 4.56
C HIS A 354 6.28 -16.35 3.26
N LEU A 355 6.03 -17.60 2.85
CA LEU A 355 6.28 -18.07 1.49
C LEU A 355 4.94 -18.13 0.78
N MET A 356 4.74 -17.31 -0.25
CA MET A 356 3.42 -17.11 -0.86
C MET A 356 3.53 -16.75 -2.34
N ASP A 357 2.48 -17.04 -3.10
CA ASP A 357 2.27 -16.42 -4.41
C ASP A 357 2.03 -14.91 -4.22
N ALA A 358 2.51 -14.10 -5.15
CA ALA A 358 2.37 -12.65 -5.06
C ALA A 358 0.89 -12.20 -5.21
N MET A 359 0.01 -13.06 -5.74
CA MET A 359 -1.44 -12.89 -5.82
C MET A 359 -2.21 -13.61 -4.70
N THR A 360 -1.57 -13.99 -3.59
CA THR A 360 -2.29 -14.59 -2.46
C THR A 360 -3.21 -13.58 -1.77
N GLY A 361 -4.48 -13.93 -1.62
CA GLY A 361 -5.49 -13.06 -1.00
C GLY A 361 -5.72 -11.77 -1.79
N THR A 362 -6.13 -10.67 -1.14
CA THR A 362 -6.37 -9.41 -1.86
C THR A 362 -5.09 -8.90 -2.49
N HIS A 363 -5.11 -8.70 -3.81
CA HIS A 363 -3.93 -8.35 -4.56
C HIS A 363 -4.23 -7.48 -5.79
N LEU A 364 -3.18 -6.83 -6.29
CA LEU A 364 -3.17 -6.07 -7.54
C LEU A 364 -2.90 -6.98 -8.72
N VAL A 365 -3.67 -6.81 -9.79
CA VAL A 365 -3.38 -7.32 -11.12
C VAL A 365 -2.89 -6.15 -11.99
N PRO A 366 -1.56 -5.95 -12.12
CA PRO A 366 -1.02 -4.91 -12.98
C PRO A 366 -1.06 -5.34 -14.46
N PRO A 367 -0.99 -4.41 -15.44
CA PRO A 367 -0.97 -4.77 -16.87
C PRO A 367 0.16 -5.74 -17.25
N SER A 368 1.31 -5.68 -16.58
CA SER A 368 2.43 -6.61 -16.83
C SER A 368 2.12 -8.05 -16.43
N PHE A 369 1.04 -8.33 -15.70
CA PHE A 369 0.62 -9.71 -15.37
C PHE A 369 0.41 -10.56 -16.64
N ALA A 370 -0.29 -10.01 -17.63
CA ALA A 370 -0.67 -10.73 -18.86
C ALA A 370 -0.10 -10.09 -20.14
N LEU A 371 0.57 -8.94 -20.05
CA LEU A 371 1.21 -8.28 -21.19
C LEU A 371 2.74 -8.35 -21.11
N PRO A 372 3.43 -8.90 -22.12
CA PRO A 372 4.86 -8.71 -22.31
C PRO A 372 5.27 -7.24 -22.42
N PRO A 373 6.53 -6.91 -22.08
CA PRO A 373 7.15 -5.65 -22.43
C PRO A 373 7.14 -5.38 -23.95
N LYS A 374 7.24 -4.11 -24.34
CA LYS A 374 7.15 -3.66 -25.74
C LYS A 374 8.10 -4.40 -26.70
N ASP A 375 9.32 -4.65 -26.25
CA ASP A 375 10.37 -5.26 -27.06
C ASP A 375 10.39 -6.79 -26.97
N ALA A 376 9.54 -7.39 -26.13
CA ALA A 376 9.44 -8.83 -25.98
C ALA A 376 8.47 -9.42 -27.02
N GLN A 377 8.90 -10.53 -27.64
CA GLN A 377 8.11 -11.29 -28.60
C GLN A 377 7.95 -12.73 -28.09
N PRO A 378 7.14 -12.95 -27.04
CA PRO A 378 7.02 -14.27 -26.44
C PRO A 378 6.39 -15.25 -27.43
N VAL A 379 6.93 -16.47 -27.50
CA VAL A 379 6.34 -17.55 -28.28
C VAL A 379 5.34 -18.29 -27.39
N TYR A 380 4.06 -18.01 -27.56
CA TYR A 380 2.99 -18.72 -26.87
C TYR A 380 2.84 -20.18 -27.35
N SER A 381 2.22 -21.00 -26.51
CA SER A 381 1.75 -22.34 -26.88
C SER A 381 0.80 -22.27 -28.10
N PRO A 382 0.67 -23.36 -28.89
CA PRO A 382 -0.23 -23.37 -30.05
C PRO A 382 -1.67 -22.97 -29.72
N GLU A 383 -2.17 -23.40 -28.56
CA GLU A 383 -3.51 -23.09 -28.06
C GLU A 383 -3.65 -21.59 -27.77
N VAL A 384 -2.75 -21.01 -26.99
CA VAL A 384 -2.79 -19.58 -26.64
C VAL A 384 -2.57 -18.70 -27.87
N ARG A 385 -1.80 -19.15 -28.88
CA ARG A 385 -1.70 -18.44 -30.17
C ARG A 385 -3.05 -18.36 -30.90
N GLY A 386 -3.84 -19.44 -30.85
CA GLY A 386 -5.20 -19.43 -31.38
C GLY A 386 -6.09 -18.44 -30.64
N TRP A 387 -6.05 -18.47 -29.30
CA TRP A 387 -6.81 -17.52 -28.47
C TRP A 387 -6.40 -16.07 -28.70
N LEU A 388 -5.10 -15.81 -28.89
CA LEU A 388 -4.58 -14.49 -29.21
C LEU A 388 -5.09 -14.01 -30.57
N ALA A 389 -5.06 -14.85 -31.61
CA ALA A 389 -5.58 -14.49 -32.92
C ALA A 389 -7.08 -14.14 -32.86
N GLU A 390 -7.87 -14.90 -32.09
CA GLU A 390 -9.29 -14.59 -31.87
C GLU A 390 -9.50 -13.28 -31.11
N TYR A 391 -8.71 -13.04 -30.05
CA TYR A 391 -8.74 -11.79 -29.31
C TYR A 391 -8.40 -10.60 -30.24
N GLU A 392 -7.33 -10.72 -31.02
CA GLU A 392 -6.84 -9.65 -31.88
C GLU A 392 -7.77 -9.36 -33.06
N GLN A 393 -8.47 -10.39 -33.56
CA GLN A 393 -9.52 -10.23 -34.56
C GLN A 393 -10.68 -9.36 -34.03
N LYS A 394 -11.03 -9.50 -32.74
CA LYS A 394 -12.18 -8.81 -32.15
C LYS A 394 -11.83 -7.45 -31.55
N TYR A 395 -10.73 -7.35 -30.83
CA TYR A 395 -10.37 -6.19 -30.00
C TYR A 395 -9.18 -5.38 -30.54
N GLY A 396 -8.54 -5.84 -31.61
CA GLY A 396 -7.28 -5.31 -32.11
C GLY A 396 -6.07 -5.91 -31.38
N LEU A 397 -4.87 -5.51 -31.82
CA LEU A 397 -3.61 -6.07 -31.33
C LEU A 397 -3.52 -6.03 -29.81
N ARG A 398 -3.08 -7.15 -29.20
CA ARG A 398 -2.82 -7.20 -27.77
C ARG A 398 -1.72 -6.19 -27.42
N GLY A 399 -1.97 -5.37 -26.39
CA GLY A 399 -1.05 -4.33 -25.94
C GLY A 399 0.28 -4.86 -25.39
N THR A 400 1.15 -3.96 -24.93
CA THR A 400 2.39 -4.33 -24.23
C THR A 400 2.52 -3.49 -22.97
N SER A 401 3.18 -4.00 -21.94
CA SER A 401 3.38 -3.24 -20.71
C SER A 401 4.59 -3.70 -19.91
N SER A 402 5.27 -2.74 -19.30
CA SER A 402 6.29 -2.95 -18.26
C SER A 402 5.84 -2.40 -16.90
N LEU A 403 4.54 -2.06 -16.79
CA LEU A 403 3.90 -1.53 -15.59
C LEU A 403 3.68 -2.66 -14.58
N THR A 404 4.68 -2.87 -13.73
CA THR A 404 4.69 -3.79 -12.59
C THR A 404 4.08 -3.13 -11.35
N THR A 405 3.79 -3.91 -10.30
CA THR A 405 3.13 -3.44 -9.07
C THR A 405 3.74 -2.17 -8.48
N ASP A 406 5.07 -2.07 -8.42
CA ASP A 406 5.80 -0.91 -7.89
C ASP A 406 5.58 0.38 -8.71
N LYS A 407 5.17 0.26 -9.97
CA LYS A 407 5.02 1.35 -10.93
C LYS A 407 3.57 1.78 -11.13
N VAL A 408 2.60 1.02 -10.65
CA VAL A 408 1.18 1.40 -10.71
C VAL A 408 0.97 2.64 -9.83
N PRO A 409 0.45 3.76 -10.39
CA PRO A 409 0.14 4.94 -9.60
C PRO A 409 -0.95 4.67 -8.56
N LEU A 410 -0.79 5.23 -7.36
CA LEU A 410 -1.75 5.03 -6.25
C LEU A 410 -3.15 5.57 -6.55
N ASP A 411 -3.24 6.62 -7.36
CA ASP A 411 -4.51 7.20 -7.81
C ASP A 411 -5.26 6.30 -8.80
N TRP A 412 -4.63 5.25 -9.33
CA TRP A 412 -5.36 4.25 -10.13
C TRP A 412 -6.15 3.30 -9.25
N THR A 413 -5.68 3.00 -8.05
CA THR A 413 -6.30 2.05 -7.11
C THR A 413 -6.99 2.74 -5.94
N CYS A 414 -7.23 4.05 -6.04
CA CYS A 414 -7.95 4.84 -5.04
C CYS A 414 -8.97 5.74 -5.74
N GLY A 415 -10.22 5.76 -5.27
CA GLY A 415 -11.26 6.56 -5.92
C GLY A 415 -12.64 6.36 -5.32
N ASP A 416 -13.60 7.16 -5.77
CA ASP A 416 -15.01 6.98 -5.44
C ASP A 416 -15.45 5.57 -5.85
N VAL A 417 -16.08 4.84 -4.93
CA VAL A 417 -16.43 3.44 -5.16
C VAL A 417 -17.83 3.32 -5.76
N ARG A 418 -17.93 2.52 -6.83
CA ARG A 418 -19.19 2.03 -7.38
C ARG A 418 -19.25 0.52 -7.23
N VAL A 419 -20.09 0.04 -6.31
CA VAL A 419 -20.37 -1.40 -6.18
C VAL A 419 -21.48 -1.77 -7.14
N ILE A 420 -21.19 -2.64 -8.10
CA ILE A 420 -22.18 -3.23 -9.01
C ILE A 420 -22.52 -4.62 -8.49
N ASP A 421 -23.76 -4.79 -8.05
CA ASP A 421 -24.25 -6.08 -7.58
C ASP A 421 -24.58 -6.99 -8.77
N VAL A 422 -23.86 -8.10 -8.86
CA VAL A 422 -24.04 -9.14 -9.88
C VAL A 422 -24.36 -10.50 -9.26
N THR A 423 -24.79 -10.52 -7.99
CA THR A 423 -25.18 -11.75 -7.28
C THR A 423 -26.31 -12.50 -7.97
N SER A 424 -27.15 -11.81 -8.75
CA SER A 424 -28.19 -12.44 -9.58
C SER A 424 -27.65 -13.34 -10.70
N LEU A 425 -26.35 -13.29 -10.99
CA LEU A 425 -25.71 -14.18 -11.96
C LEU A 425 -25.30 -15.53 -11.38
N VAL A 426 -25.27 -15.66 -10.05
CA VAL A 426 -24.97 -16.92 -9.39
C VAL A 426 -26.05 -17.94 -9.76
N GLU A 427 -25.64 -19.14 -10.13
CA GLU A 427 -26.46 -20.25 -10.64
C GLU A 427 -27.21 -19.93 -11.95
N SER A 428 -26.74 -18.95 -12.74
CA SER A 428 -27.38 -18.58 -14.00
C SER A 428 -26.96 -19.43 -15.21
N VAL A 429 -25.88 -20.21 -15.11
CA VAL A 429 -25.39 -21.05 -16.20
C VAL A 429 -26.03 -22.43 -16.18
N ASP A 430 -26.58 -22.82 -17.33
CA ASP A 430 -27.06 -24.19 -17.56
C ASP A 430 -25.89 -25.17 -17.74
N ARG A 431 -25.42 -25.73 -16.62
CA ARG A 431 -24.31 -26.71 -16.62
C ARG A 431 -24.64 -28.02 -17.34
N ALA A 432 -25.92 -28.35 -17.54
CA ALA A 432 -26.27 -29.54 -18.33
C ALA A 432 -25.85 -29.38 -19.80
N LYS A 433 -25.70 -28.14 -20.28
CA LYS A 433 -25.23 -27.81 -21.62
C LYS A 433 -23.71 -27.66 -21.73
N SER A 434 -22.97 -27.58 -20.62
CA SER A 434 -21.51 -27.32 -20.66
C SER A 434 -20.63 -28.55 -20.90
N THR A 435 -21.21 -29.72 -21.22
CA THR A 435 -20.47 -30.97 -21.47
C THR A 435 -19.46 -31.36 -20.37
N GLY A 436 -19.70 -30.93 -19.13
CA GLY A 436 -18.79 -31.15 -17.99
C GLY A 436 -17.58 -30.21 -17.93
N ALA A 437 -17.44 -29.27 -18.87
CA ALA A 437 -16.42 -28.23 -18.79
C ALA A 437 -16.75 -27.22 -17.67
N PRO A 438 -15.74 -26.76 -16.90
CA PRO A 438 -15.88 -25.65 -15.97
C PRO A 438 -16.45 -24.43 -16.68
N VAL A 439 -17.45 -23.79 -16.06
CA VAL A 439 -18.09 -22.60 -16.63
C VAL A 439 -18.39 -21.56 -15.56
N SER A 440 -18.13 -20.30 -15.91
CA SER A 440 -18.46 -19.12 -15.10
C SER A 440 -19.57 -18.32 -15.78
N PRO A 441 -20.52 -17.75 -15.03
CA PRO A 441 -21.38 -16.69 -15.56
C PRO A 441 -20.55 -15.47 -15.96
N GLU A 442 -20.99 -14.75 -16.99
CA GLU A 442 -20.24 -13.61 -17.54
C GLU A 442 -20.89 -12.28 -17.16
N ILE A 443 -20.10 -11.38 -16.58
CA ILE A 443 -20.48 -9.99 -16.34
C ILE A 443 -20.35 -9.25 -17.67
N THR A 444 -21.48 -8.94 -18.28
CA THR A 444 -21.58 -8.28 -19.59
C THR A 444 -21.74 -6.76 -19.48
N VAL A 445 -21.57 -6.07 -20.61
CA VAL A 445 -21.92 -4.65 -20.77
C VAL A 445 -23.37 -4.37 -20.35
N GLY A 446 -24.30 -5.30 -20.61
CA GLY A 446 -25.70 -5.16 -20.26
C GLY A 446 -25.94 -5.07 -18.76
N HIS A 447 -25.19 -5.83 -17.94
CA HIS A 447 -25.28 -5.75 -16.48
C HIS A 447 -24.79 -4.39 -15.95
N ILE A 448 -23.68 -3.90 -16.48
CA ILE A 448 -23.14 -2.58 -16.12
C ILE A 448 -24.12 -1.47 -16.51
N GLN A 449 -24.70 -1.54 -17.71
CA GLN A 449 -25.70 -0.57 -18.17
C GLN A 449 -27.01 -0.63 -17.36
N ALA A 450 -27.41 -1.80 -16.87
CA ALA A 450 -28.57 -1.93 -15.99
C ALA A 450 -28.33 -1.25 -14.64
N ASP A 451 -27.12 -1.39 -14.08
CA ASP A 451 -26.71 -0.66 -12.89
C ASP A 451 -26.66 0.86 -13.15
N GLU A 452 -26.10 1.31 -14.28
CA GLU A 452 -26.09 2.74 -14.64
C GLU A 452 -27.51 3.35 -14.77
N LYS A 453 -28.48 2.57 -15.26
CA LYS A 453 -29.89 3.02 -15.33
C LYS A 453 -30.49 3.24 -13.94
N THR A 454 -30.02 2.50 -12.94
CA THR A 454 -30.59 2.52 -11.58
C THR A 454 -29.88 3.54 -10.69
N HIS A 455 -28.55 3.62 -10.79
CA HIS A 455 -27.72 4.38 -9.87
C HIS A 455 -26.96 5.54 -10.56
N GLY A 456 -27.31 5.86 -11.81
CA GLY A 456 -26.70 6.90 -12.62
C GLY A 456 -25.44 6.42 -13.37
N ALA A 457 -25.02 7.19 -14.37
CA ALA A 457 -23.87 6.85 -15.20
C ALA A 457 -22.56 6.79 -14.40
N LEU A 458 -21.68 5.86 -14.78
CA LEU A 458 -20.32 5.76 -14.25
C LEU A 458 -19.55 7.04 -14.56
N LYS A 459 -18.77 7.50 -13.58
CA LYS A 459 -17.93 8.69 -13.71
C LYS A 459 -16.48 8.30 -13.95
N ALA A 460 -15.76 9.18 -14.65
CA ALA A 460 -14.34 9.03 -14.87
C ALA A 460 -13.59 8.98 -13.53
N GLY A 461 -12.71 7.99 -13.36
CA GLY A 461 -11.91 7.82 -12.14
C GLY A 461 -12.62 7.09 -10.99
N GLU A 462 -13.89 6.69 -11.14
CA GLU A 462 -14.51 5.77 -10.17
C GLU A 462 -13.79 4.41 -10.18
N VAL A 463 -13.79 3.74 -9.03
CA VAL A 463 -13.38 2.35 -8.88
C VAL A 463 -14.63 1.48 -8.89
N VAL A 464 -14.72 0.56 -9.86
CA VAL A 464 -15.89 -0.32 -10.02
C VAL A 464 -15.62 -1.67 -9.38
N LEU A 465 -16.37 -2.01 -8.33
CA LEU A 465 -16.26 -3.31 -7.64
C LEU A 465 -17.48 -4.18 -7.97
N PHE A 466 -17.25 -5.39 -8.42
CA PHE A 466 -18.29 -6.37 -8.68
C PHE A 466 -18.56 -7.20 -7.44
N ARG A 467 -19.77 -7.08 -6.90
CA ARG A 467 -20.24 -7.92 -5.79
C ARG A 467 -20.88 -9.17 -6.37
N THR A 468 -20.18 -10.28 -6.25
CA THR A 468 -20.58 -11.63 -6.65
C THR A 468 -21.08 -12.45 -5.46
N GLY A 469 -20.63 -12.14 -4.24
CA GLY A 469 -20.92 -12.92 -3.03
C GLY A 469 -20.15 -14.24 -2.94
N HIS A 470 -19.20 -14.51 -3.86
CA HIS A 470 -18.49 -15.78 -3.94
C HIS A 470 -17.61 -16.04 -2.72
N LEU A 471 -16.71 -15.11 -2.37
CA LEU A 471 -15.83 -15.28 -1.21
C LEU A 471 -16.60 -15.21 0.11
N ASP A 472 -17.67 -14.42 0.21
CA ASP A 472 -18.54 -14.39 1.39
C ASP A 472 -19.19 -15.78 1.65
N THR A 473 -19.47 -16.53 0.59
CA THR A 473 -20.11 -17.86 0.68
C THR A 473 -19.10 -18.99 0.87
N HIS A 474 -17.96 -18.92 0.17
CA HIS A 474 -17.08 -20.07 -0.03
C HIS A 474 -15.72 -19.98 0.68
N LEU A 475 -15.29 -18.79 1.14
CA LEU A 475 -14.01 -18.65 1.84
C LEU A 475 -14.10 -19.26 3.24
N LYS A 476 -13.76 -20.55 3.33
CA LYS A 476 -13.80 -21.36 4.54
C LYS A 476 -12.47 -22.06 4.75
N PRO A 477 -12.10 -22.38 6.00
CA PRO A 477 -10.90 -23.16 6.25
C PRO A 477 -11.08 -24.61 5.78
N SER A 478 -9.96 -25.27 5.45
CA SER A 478 -9.93 -26.71 5.21
C SER A 478 -10.56 -27.48 6.39
N PRO A 479 -11.38 -28.51 6.14
CA PRO A 479 -11.58 -29.19 4.84
C PRO A 479 -12.76 -28.67 3.98
N ASP A 480 -13.43 -27.58 4.37
CA ASP A 480 -14.63 -27.05 3.70
C ASP A 480 -14.31 -25.94 2.67
N ASP A 481 -13.06 -25.88 2.22
CA ASP A 481 -12.44 -24.80 1.43
C ASP A 481 -12.62 -24.95 -0.09
N LYS A 482 -13.13 -26.10 -0.54
CA LYS A 482 -13.19 -26.48 -1.97
C LYS A 482 -14.04 -25.56 -2.84
N GLY A 483 -15.00 -24.87 -2.26
CA GLY A 483 -15.95 -24.02 -2.98
C GLY A 483 -15.31 -22.78 -3.62
N VAL A 484 -14.15 -22.30 -3.12
CA VAL A 484 -13.49 -21.13 -3.73
C VAL A 484 -12.95 -21.49 -5.10
N TRP A 485 -12.22 -22.60 -5.20
CA TRP A 485 -11.43 -22.97 -6.38
C TRP A 485 -11.71 -24.36 -6.91
N ALA A 486 -11.53 -25.39 -6.07
CA ALA A 486 -11.41 -26.77 -6.52
C ALA A 486 -12.69 -27.31 -7.17
N ASP A 487 -13.85 -27.04 -6.58
CA ASP A 487 -15.13 -27.47 -7.14
C ASP A 487 -15.49 -26.69 -8.42
N PRO A 488 -15.34 -25.34 -8.48
CA PRO A 488 -15.48 -24.58 -9.72
C PRO A 488 -14.57 -25.05 -10.86
N LEU A 489 -13.26 -25.13 -10.62
CA LEU A 489 -12.26 -25.46 -11.63
C LEU A 489 -12.34 -26.91 -12.12
N SER A 490 -12.92 -27.81 -11.33
CA SER A 490 -13.20 -29.19 -11.75
C SER A 490 -14.59 -29.38 -12.37
N GLY A 491 -15.39 -28.32 -12.49
CA GLY A 491 -16.75 -28.36 -13.04
C GLY A 491 -17.80 -28.99 -12.10
N LYS A 492 -17.44 -29.26 -10.84
CA LYS A 492 -18.37 -29.82 -9.83
C LYS A 492 -19.37 -28.80 -9.33
N SER A 493 -19.00 -27.52 -9.30
CA SER A 493 -19.90 -26.38 -9.10
C SER A 493 -19.84 -25.43 -10.30
N GLU A 494 -20.74 -24.45 -10.35
CA GLU A 494 -20.54 -23.28 -11.20
C GLU A 494 -19.30 -22.50 -10.72
N GLY A 495 -18.64 -21.79 -11.63
CA GLY A 495 -17.68 -20.76 -11.29
C GLY A 495 -18.34 -19.47 -10.81
N TRP A 496 -17.51 -18.50 -10.47
CA TRP A 496 -17.97 -17.17 -10.08
C TRP A 496 -18.34 -16.30 -11.30
N PRO A 497 -19.19 -15.28 -11.14
CA PRO A 497 -19.36 -14.21 -12.12
C PRO A 497 -18.03 -13.56 -12.50
N ALA A 498 -17.64 -13.73 -13.77
CA ALA A 498 -16.36 -13.29 -14.30
C ALA A 498 -16.54 -12.12 -15.26
N LEU A 499 -15.62 -11.16 -15.23
CA LEU A 499 -15.67 -9.97 -16.07
C LEU A 499 -15.35 -10.31 -17.53
N GLY A 500 -16.25 -9.99 -18.46
CA GLY A 500 -16.01 -10.20 -19.89
C GLY A 500 -15.10 -9.13 -20.51
N ALA A 501 -14.35 -9.48 -21.56
CA ALA A 501 -13.47 -8.53 -22.26
C ALA A 501 -14.24 -7.36 -22.91
N ASP A 502 -15.46 -7.58 -23.40
CA ASP A 502 -16.34 -6.50 -23.89
C ASP A 502 -16.71 -5.51 -22.77
N ALA A 503 -16.92 -6.02 -21.55
CA ALA A 503 -17.22 -5.19 -20.38
C ALA A 503 -16.01 -4.34 -19.97
N VAL A 504 -14.79 -4.88 -20.06
CA VAL A 504 -13.55 -4.12 -19.85
C VAL A 504 -13.43 -2.95 -20.84
N VAL A 505 -13.62 -3.22 -22.15
CA VAL A 505 -13.58 -2.18 -23.18
C VAL A 505 -14.64 -1.11 -22.93
N TYR A 506 -15.84 -1.51 -22.50
CA TYR A 506 -16.88 -0.58 -22.12
C TYR A 506 -16.50 0.30 -20.92
N LEU A 507 -15.96 -0.28 -19.84
CA LEU A 507 -15.50 0.47 -18.67
C LEU A 507 -14.36 1.44 -19.01
N LYS A 508 -13.44 1.06 -19.90
CA LYS A 508 -12.43 1.97 -20.42
C LYS A 508 -13.06 3.17 -21.13
N SER A 509 -14.13 2.96 -21.91
CA SER A 509 -14.85 4.07 -22.57
C SER A 509 -15.45 5.07 -21.56
N LYS A 510 -15.72 4.62 -20.33
CA LYS A 510 -16.15 5.44 -19.18
C LYS A 510 -15.00 6.06 -18.40
N LYS A 511 -13.75 5.84 -18.83
CA LYS A 511 -12.51 6.30 -18.17
C LYS A 511 -12.32 5.70 -16.77
N ILE A 512 -12.81 4.48 -16.56
CA ILE A 512 -12.48 3.67 -15.39
C ILE A 512 -11.05 3.16 -15.55
N ARG A 513 -10.26 3.20 -14.46
CA ARG A 513 -8.88 2.68 -14.42
C ARG A 513 -8.71 1.47 -13.50
N CYS A 514 -9.63 1.24 -12.57
CA CYS A 514 -9.57 0.11 -11.66
C CYS A 514 -10.93 -0.58 -11.54
N VAL A 515 -10.88 -1.91 -11.64
CA VAL A 515 -12.01 -2.79 -11.37
C VAL A 515 -11.62 -3.76 -10.26
N GLY A 516 -12.58 -4.22 -9.48
CA GLY A 516 -12.32 -5.28 -8.51
C GLY A 516 -13.48 -6.25 -8.37
N THR A 517 -13.25 -7.36 -7.66
CA THR A 517 -14.24 -8.41 -7.46
C THR A 517 -14.07 -9.07 -6.09
N ASP A 518 -15.18 -9.47 -5.47
CA ASP A 518 -15.19 -10.36 -4.30
C ASP A 518 -15.22 -11.86 -4.68
N ALA A 519 -14.81 -12.17 -5.89
CA ALA A 519 -14.44 -13.49 -6.35
C ALA A 519 -12.91 -13.68 -6.25
N PRO A 520 -12.41 -14.93 -6.34
CA PRO A 520 -10.99 -15.19 -6.36
C PRO A 520 -10.25 -14.45 -7.48
N ASP A 521 -10.83 -14.40 -8.68
CA ASP A 521 -10.27 -13.77 -9.88
C ASP A 521 -11.34 -12.96 -10.64
N LEU A 522 -10.94 -11.95 -11.42
CA LEU A 522 -11.80 -11.28 -12.40
C LEU A 522 -12.06 -12.19 -13.61
N GLY A 523 -11.08 -13.01 -13.99
CA GLY A 523 -11.25 -14.07 -14.97
C GLY A 523 -12.04 -15.24 -14.39
N GLY A 524 -12.78 -15.96 -15.23
CA GLY A 524 -13.56 -17.13 -14.79
C GLY A 524 -12.79 -18.44 -14.86
N VAL A 525 -13.49 -19.55 -14.62
CA VAL A 525 -12.90 -20.90 -14.68
C VAL A 525 -12.54 -21.37 -16.10
N ASP A 526 -12.99 -20.67 -17.14
CA ASP A 526 -12.60 -20.90 -18.54
C ASP A 526 -11.27 -20.16 -18.83
N PRO A 527 -10.16 -20.89 -19.10
CA PRO A 527 -8.84 -20.28 -19.24
C PRO A 527 -8.74 -19.28 -20.40
N LYS A 528 -9.44 -19.54 -21.51
CA LYS A 528 -9.44 -18.68 -22.70
C LYS A 528 -10.13 -17.36 -22.39
N ARG A 529 -11.33 -17.42 -21.82
CA ARG A 529 -12.11 -16.22 -21.44
C ARG A 529 -11.37 -15.42 -20.38
N ALA A 530 -10.82 -16.07 -19.35
CA ALA A 530 -10.00 -15.40 -18.33
C ALA A 530 -8.82 -14.65 -18.95
N LEU A 531 -8.08 -15.30 -19.86
CA LEU A 531 -6.94 -14.66 -20.52
C LEU A 531 -7.35 -13.46 -21.38
N MET A 532 -8.48 -13.55 -22.09
CA MET A 532 -9.02 -12.42 -22.84
C MET A 532 -9.37 -11.23 -21.93
N THR A 533 -9.89 -11.48 -20.74
CA THR A 533 -10.15 -10.44 -19.73
C THR A 533 -8.87 -9.74 -19.31
N TYR A 534 -7.81 -10.49 -18.98
CA TYR A 534 -6.54 -9.90 -18.56
C TYR A 534 -5.80 -9.18 -19.69
N TRP A 535 -5.87 -9.69 -20.92
CA TRP A 535 -5.38 -8.95 -22.09
C TRP A 535 -6.15 -7.66 -22.32
N ALA A 536 -7.48 -7.67 -22.16
CA ALA A 536 -8.31 -6.48 -22.28
C ALA A 536 -7.97 -5.45 -21.19
N LEU A 537 -7.83 -5.87 -19.93
CA LEU A 537 -7.47 -4.98 -18.81
C LEU A 537 -6.13 -4.28 -19.09
N GLY A 538 -5.09 -5.07 -19.35
CA GLY A 538 -3.76 -4.53 -19.61
C GLY A 538 -3.72 -3.64 -20.84
N SER A 539 -4.36 -4.04 -21.94
CA SER A 539 -4.33 -3.29 -23.21
C SER A 539 -5.08 -1.97 -23.13
N ASN A 540 -5.98 -1.83 -22.16
CA ASN A 540 -6.75 -0.62 -21.90
C ASN A 540 -6.21 0.20 -20.73
N GLU A 541 -4.99 -0.08 -20.25
CA GLU A 541 -4.39 0.61 -19.08
C GLU A 541 -5.31 0.59 -17.85
N MET A 542 -5.93 -0.56 -17.60
CA MET A 542 -6.74 -0.82 -16.40
C MET A 542 -6.05 -1.83 -15.51
N VAL A 543 -6.22 -1.67 -14.20
CA VAL A 543 -5.75 -2.60 -13.17
C VAL A 543 -6.93 -3.35 -12.55
N GLY A 544 -6.65 -4.55 -12.04
CA GLY A 544 -7.59 -5.34 -11.24
C GLY A 544 -7.24 -5.33 -9.76
N VAL A 545 -8.23 -5.36 -8.88
CA VAL A 545 -8.08 -5.74 -7.47
C VAL A 545 -8.97 -6.95 -7.20
N GLU A 546 -8.33 -8.10 -7.00
CA GLU A 546 -9.01 -9.38 -6.89
C GLU A 546 -9.05 -9.85 -5.44
N PHE A 547 -9.86 -10.89 -5.18
CA PHE A 547 -9.95 -11.54 -3.89
C PHE A 547 -10.40 -10.59 -2.75
N LEU A 548 -11.34 -9.68 -3.06
CA LEU A 548 -12.02 -8.87 -2.05
C LEU A 548 -13.03 -9.72 -1.27
N ASN A 549 -13.47 -9.25 -0.11
CA ASN A 549 -14.57 -9.88 0.62
C ASN A 549 -15.48 -8.81 1.23
N ASN A 550 -16.65 -9.21 1.73
CA ASN A 550 -17.52 -8.34 2.50
C ASN A 550 -17.98 -7.08 1.75
N LEU A 551 -18.09 -7.12 0.42
CA LEU A 551 -18.56 -5.98 -0.38
C LEU A 551 -20.01 -5.58 -0.04
N GLY A 552 -20.79 -6.49 0.55
CA GLY A 552 -22.13 -6.18 1.06
C GLY A 552 -22.16 -5.17 2.21
N ALA A 553 -21.02 -4.94 2.89
CA ALA A 553 -20.91 -3.93 3.95
C ALA A 553 -20.58 -2.52 3.42
N VAL A 554 -20.21 -2.40 2.14
CA VAL A 554 -19.87 -1.11 1.51
C VAL A 554 -21.15 -0.31 1.28
N LYS A 555 -21.20 0.89 1.85
CA LYS A 555 -22.32 1.83 1.67
C LYS A 555 -22.10 2.72 0.44
N PRO A 556 -23.16 3.21 -0.22
CA PRO A 556 -23.04 4.24 -1.25
C PRO A 556 -22.29 5.47 -0.73
N GLY A 557 -21.47 6.11 -1.59
CA GLY A 557 -20.65 7.26 -1.21
C GLY A 557 -19.33 6.90 -0.50
N GLY A 558 -18.85 5.68 -0.67
CA GLY A 558 -17.53 5.27 -0.17
C GLY A 558 -16.38 5.73 -1.06
N TYR A 559 -15.20 5.88 -0.46
CA TYR A 559 -13.93 6.06 -1.15
C TYR A 559 -13.09 4.81 -0.94
N PHE A 560 -12.80 4.10 -2.04
CA PHE A 560 -11.97 2.91 -2.04
C PHE A 560 -10.49 3.29 -1.95
N LEU A 561 -9.76 2.61 -1.06
CA LEU A 561 -8.33 2.72 -0.90
C LEU A 561 -7.74 1.31 -0.95
N PHE A 562 -6.95 1.03 -1.98
CA PHE A 562 -6.12 -0.17 -2.05
C PHE A 562 -4.68 0.20 -2.35
N ALA A 563 -3.77 -0.45 -1.64
CA ALA A 563 -2.34 -0.27 -1.83
C ALA A 563 -1.63 -1.62 -1.76
N ALA A 564 -1.00 -2.01 -2.86
CA ALA A 564 -0.11 -3.17 -2.91
C ALA A 564 1.30 -2.79 -2.44
N LEU A 565 2.02 -3.75 -1.84
CA LEU A 565 3.41 -3.58 -1.45
C LEU A 565 4.27 -3.11 -2.64
N LYS A 566 5.23 -2.20 -2.40
CA LYS A 566 6.07 -1.59 -3.44
C LYS A 566 7.23 -2.51 -3.85
N ILE A 567 6.90 -3.68 -4.37
CA ILE A 567 7.89 -4.70 -4.73
C ILE A 567 8.32 -4.53 -6.18
N ARG A 568 9.63 -4.30 -6.38
CA ARG A 568 10.22 -4.13 -7.72
C ARG A 568 9.95 -5.36 -8.59
N ASN A 569 9.51 -5.10 -9.82
CA ASN A 569 9.28 -6.13 -10.84
C ASN A 569 8.29 -7.23 -10.43
N CYS A 570 7.37 -6.92 -9.51
CA CYS A 570 6.31 -7.83 -9.11
C CYS A 570 5.11 -7.72 -10.08
N HIS A 571 4.56 -8.86 -10.50
CA HIS A 571 3.48 -9.00 -11.49
C HIS A 571 2.14 -9.39 -10.87
N GLY A 572 2.08 -9.49 -9.54
CA GLY A 572 0.86 -9.63 -8.74
C GLY A 572 1.14 -9.07 -7.36
N GLY A 573 0.52 -7.96 -6.97
CA GLY A 573 0.95 -7.22 -5.78
C GLY A 573 0.09 -7.50 -4.55
N PRO A 574 0.58 -8.15 -3.48
CA PRO A 574 -0.23 -8.37 -2.30
C PRO A 574 -0.50 -7.03 -1.60
N GLY A 575 -1.70 -6.85 -1.07
CA GLY A 575 -2.11 -5.60 -0.44
C GLY A 575 -3.32 -5.76 0.47
N ARG A 576 -3.93 -4.63 0.81
CA ARG A 576 -5.18 -4.57 1.57
C ARG A 576 -6.08 -3.46 1.04
N ALA A 577 -7.36 -3.75 0.98
CA ALA A 577 -8.39 -2.84 0.50
C ALA A 577 -9.32 -2.45 1.64
N ILE A 578 -9.55 -1.15 1.79
CA ILE A 578 -10.57 -0.60 2.67
C ILE A 578 -11.47 0.37 1.91
N VAL A 579 -12.66 0.61 2.43
CA VAL A 579 -13.56 1.67 1.96
C VAL A 579 -13.86 2.61 3.11
N ILE A 580 -13.61 3.90 2.91
CA ILE A 580 -13.95 4.97 3.86
C ILE A 580 -15.28 5.60 3.43
N GLY A 581 -16.27 5.65 4.32
CA GLY A 581 -17.56 6.29 4.03
C GLY A 581 -17.48 7.80 4.19
N LEU A 582 -17.47 8.55 3.08
CA LEU A 582 -17.29 10.00 3.07
C LEU A 582 -18.50 10.73 3.67
#